data_AF-A0A7X5DSB6-F1
#
_entry.id   AF-A0A7X5DSB6-F1
#
_cell.length_a   1.000
_cell.length_b   1.000
_cell.length_c   1.000
_cell.angle_alpha   90.00
_cell.angle_beta   90.00
_cell.angle_gamma   90.00
#
_symmetry.space_group_name_H-M   'P 1'
#
loop_
_entity.id
_entity.type
_entity.pdbx_description
1 polymer ?
#
loop_
_entity_poly.entity_id
_entity_poly.type
_entity_poly.pdbx_seq_one_letter_code
_entity_poly.pdbx_strand_id
1 'polypeptide(L)'
;MKKEREKYPWYIYVLSVLVLLFTAAWCGKGIWDKKHPADEQFIQSIYSLNADVTAEDLIKDGYLDLTDVQPEKNEQITSFFHKAASGQEAGLKTFTRTSDGIVVRGLWRSRASSLQEIPYFSIYVYHLKKQKDESTGQYFDPRCYETESPDGITEVWLKDVITTPATVEYGDYLLYRYRTTQ
;
A
#
# COMPACT_ATOMS: atom_id res chain seq x y z
N MET A 1 -42.06 53.57 -18.55
CA MET A 1 -41.96 52.24 -19.20
C MET A 1 -41.71 51.21 -18.10
N LYS A 2 -42.68 50.33 -17.82
CA LYS A 2 -42.55 49.26 -16.83
C LYS A 2 -41.73 48.13 -17.46
N LYS A 3 -40.56 47.82 -16.91
CA LYS A 3 -39.78 46.61 -17.26
C LYS A 3 -40.55 45.39 -16.75
N GLU A 4 -41.17 44.64 -17.64
CA GLU A 4 -41.69 43.31 -17.31
C GLU A 4 -40.50 42.44 -16.91
N ARG A 5 -40.49 41.96 -15.67
CA ARG A 5 -39.54 40.92 -15.26
C ARG A 5 -40.02 39.63 -15.89
N GLU A 6 -39.24 39.10 -16.83
CA GLU A 6 -39.44 37.74 -17.35
C GLU A 6 -39.56 36.78 -16.17
N LYS A 7 -40.77 36.22 -15.98
CA LYS A 7 -41.02 35.15 -15.02
C LYS A 7 -40.31 33.91 -15.56
N TYR A 8 -39.05 33.72 -15.20
CA TYR A 8 -38.38 32.45 -15.42
C TYR A 8 -39.22 31.37 -14.74
N PRO A 9 -39.77 30.41 -15.49
CA PRO A 9 -40.70 29.46 -14.92
C PRO A 9 -39.96 28.57 -13.92
N TRP A 10 -40.57 28.38 -12.75
CA TRP A 10 -39.98 27.75 -11.56
C TRP A 10 -39.31 26.40 -11.84
N TYR A 11 -39.75 25.68 -12.87
CA TYR A 11 -39.15 24.41 -13.30
C TYR A 11 -37.70 24.56 -13.75
N ILE A 12 -37.27 25.72 -14.26
CA ILE A 12 -35.88 25.96 -14.68
C ILE A 12 -34.95 25.95 -13.46
N TYR A 13 -35.39 26.50 -12.33
CA TYR A 13 -34.63 26.46 -11.08
C TYR A 13 -34.55 25.04 -10.50
N VAL A 14 -35.62 24.27 -10.62
CA VAL A 14 -35.63 22.86 -10.20
C VAL A 14 -34.71 22.03 -11.09
N LEU A 15 -34.74 22.26 -12.41
CA LEU A 15 -33.88 21.56 -13.35
C LEU A 15 -32.40 21.89 -13.14
N SER A 16 -32.06 23.16 -12.88
CA SER A 16 -30.68 23.57 -12.64
C SER A 16 -30.11 23.00 -11.33
N VAL A 17 -30.93 22.93 -10.27
CA VAL A 17 -30.55 22.27 -9.01
C VAL A 17 -30.36 20.76 -9.23
N LEU A 18 -31.25 20.09 -9.97
CA LEU A 18 -31.09 18.67 -10.28
C LEU A 18 -29.83 18.37 -11.09
N VAL A 19 -29.51 19.21 -12.09
CA VAL A 19 -28.28 19.07 -12.88
C VAL A 19 -27.04 19.29 -12.00
N LEU A 20 -27.06 20.27 -11.09
CA LEU A 20 -25.96 20.51 -10.14
C LEU A 20 -25.76 19.36 -9.15
N LEU A 21 -26.85 18.75 -8.65
CA LEU A 21 -26.77 17.57 -7.79
C LEU A 21 -26.24 16.35 -8.55
N PHE A 22 -26.64 16.19 -9.81
CA PHE A 22 -26.15 15.10 -10.66
C PHE A 22 -24.66 15.26 -11.00
N THR A 23 -24.20 16.47 -11.32
CA THR A 23 -22.79 16.74 -11.58
C THR A 23 -21.96 16.64 -10.30
N ALA A 24 -22.46 17.09 -9.15
CA ALA A 24 -21.79 16.91 -7.87
C ALA A 24 -21.66 15.42 -7.48
N ALA A 25 -22.69 14.60 -7.71
CA ALA A 25 -22.64 13.16 -7.48
C ALA A 25 -21.69 12.45 -8.45
N TRP A 26 -21.65 12.86 -9.72
CA TRP A 26 -20.78 12.26 -10.74
C TRP A 26 -19.31 12.68 -10.55
N CYS A 27 -19.05 13.95 -10.22
CA CYS A 27 -17.71 14.44 -9.90
C CYS A 27 -17.22 13.91 -8.55
N GLY A 28 -18.09 13.79 -7.55
CA GLY A 28 -17.74 13.27 -6.22
C GLY A 28 -17.29 11.81 -6.25
N LYS A 29 -17.88 10.99 -7.13
CA LYS A 29 -17.51 9.57 -7.26
C LYS A 29 -16.17 9.33 -7.98
N GLY A 30 -15.70 10.30 -8.78
CA GLY A 30 -14.46 10.17 -9.57
C GLY A 30 -13.20 10.74 -8.91
N ILE A 31 -13.35 11.51 -7.82
CA ILE A 31 -12.25 12.22 -7.15
C ILE A 31 -11.68 11.42 -5.97
N TRP A 32 -12.46 10.52 -5.37
CA TRP A 32 -12.06 9.84 -4.13
C TRP A 32 -11.49 8.43 -4.26
N ASP A 33 -11.56 7.80 -5.44
CA ASP A 33 -11.26 6.37 -5.54
C ASP A 33 -10.52 5.98 -6.84
N LYS A 34 -9.62 6.84 -7.32
CA LYS A 34 -8.66 6.41 -8.35
C LYS A 34 -7.49 5.70 -7.69
N LYS A 35 -7.71 4.46 -7.23
CA LYS A 35 -6.61 3.51 -7.11
C LYS A 35 -5.92 3.43 -8.47
N HIS A 36 -4.60 3.62 -8.49
CA HIS A 36 -3.85 3.56 -9.73
C HIS A 36 -3.96 2.14 -10.30
N PRO A 37 -4.17 1.95 -11.62
CA PRO A 37 -4.29 0.61 -12.21
C PRO A 37 -3.07 -0.28 -11.95
N ALA A 38 -1.89 0.31 -11.73
CA ALA A 38 -0.68 -0.41 -11.35
C ALA A 38 -0.74 -1.01 -9.92
N ASP A 39 -1.39 -0.30 -8.98
CA ASP A 39 -1.65 -0.80 -7.62
C ASP A 39 -2.59 -2.01 -7.65
N GLU A 40 -3.70 -1.89 -8.41
CA GLU A 40 -4.65 -3.00 -8.57
C GLU A 40 -3.98 -4.22 -9.22
N GLN A 41 -3.21 -4.06 -10.28
CA GLN A 41 -2.52 -5.18 -10.92
C GLN A 41 -1.50 -5.84 -9.98
N PHE A 42 -0.75 -5.04 -9.22
CA PHE A 42 0.22 -5.56 -8.26
C PHE A 42 -0.47 -6.37 -7.16
N ILE A 43 -1.53 -5.83 -6.55
CA ILE A 43 -2.31 -6.50 -5.51
C ILE A 43 -2.97 -7.78 -6.07
N GLN A 44 -3.61 -7.69 -7.24
CA GLN A 44 -4.25 -8.85 -7.87
C GLN A 44 -3.24 -9.96 -8.16
N SER A 45 -1.99 -9.62 -8.49
CA SER A 45 -0.94 -10.64 -8.67
C SER A 45 -0.62 -11.43 -7.40
N ILE A 46 -0.89 -10.87 -6.21
CA ILE A 46 -0.67 -11.54 -4.92
C ILE A 46 -1.91 -12.36 -4.55
N TYR A 47 -3.11 -11.79 -4.67
CA TYR A 47 -4.35 -12.48 -4.31
C TYR A 47 -4.73 -13.60 -5.28
N SER A 48 -4.19 -13.59 -6.50
CA SER A 48 -4.40 -14.66 -7.48
C SER A 48 -3.45 -15.85 -7.32
N LEU A 49 -2.55 -15.83 -6.32
CA LEU A 49 -1.65 -16.95 -6.07
C LEU A 49 -2.43 -18.17 -5.58
N ASN A 50 -2.19 -19.31 -6.24
CA ASN A 50 -2.78 -20.58 -5.84
C ASN A 50 -2.29 -21.01 -4.45
N ALA A 51 -3.15 -21.71 -3.71
CA ALA A 51 -2.85 -22.16 -2.35
C ALA A 51 -1.71 -23.20 -2.26
N ASP A 52 -1.41 -23.87 -3.38
CA ASP A 52 -0.37 -24.90 -3.52
C ASP A 52 0.93 -24.37 -4.13
N VAL A 53 1.05 -23.07 -4.41
CA VAL A 53 2.29 -22.48 -4.92
C VAL A 53 3.45 -22.73 -3.94
N THR A 54 4.58 -23.19 -4.47
CA THR A 54 5.74 -23.49 -3.62
C THR A 54 6.61 -22.26 -3.43
N ALA A 55 7.50 -22.31 -2.44
CA ALA A 55 8.46 -21.24 -2.23
C ALA A 55 9.41 -21.07 -3.43
N GLU A 56 9.78 -22.16 -4.10
CA GLU A 56 10.62 -22.13 -5.29
C GLU A 56 9.92 -21.40 -6.44
N ASP A 57 8.61 -21.56 -6.59
CA ASP A 57 7.84 -20.85 -7.60
C ASP A 57 7.74 -19.36 -7.26
N LEU A 58 7.52 -19.01 -5.99
CA LEU A 58 7.57 -17.61 -5.55
C LEU A 58 8.94 -16.97 -5.80
N ILE A 59 10.04 -17.69 -5.57
CA ILE A 59 11.39 -17.18 -5.85
C ILE A 59 11.58 -16.96 -7.36
N LYS A 60 11.11 -17.88 -8.22
CA LYS A 60 11.15 -17.69 -9.68
C LYS A 60 10.33 -16.48 -10.12
N ASP A 61 9.23 -16.20 -9.44
CA ASP A 61 8.35 -15.04 -9.67
C ASP A 61 8.88 -13.73 -9.05
N GLY A 62 10.09 -13.76 -8.49
CA GLY A 62 10.79 -12.57 -7.96
C GLY A 62 10.39 -12.20 -6.54
N TYR A 63 9.78 -13.09 -5.78
CA TYR A 63 9.57 -12.88 -4.35
C TYR A 63 10.85 -13.13 -3.56
N LEU A 64 11.12 -12.26 -2.58
CA LEU A 64 12.22 -12.44 -1.64
C LEU A 64 11.81 -13.32 -0.46
N ASP A 65 12.63 -14.32 -0.17
CA ASP A 65 12.46 -15.17 1.01
C ASP A 65 13.04 -14.49 2.26
N LEU A 66 12.17 -14.07 3.16
CA LEU A 66 12.52 -13.41 4.42
C LEU A 66 12.20 -14.29 5.63
N THR A 67 12.12 -15.61 5.42
CA THR A 67 11.82 -16.58 6.49
C THR A 67 12.88 -16.55 7.59
N ASP A 68 14.14 -16.60 7.19
CA ASP A 68 15.28 -16.69 8.11
C ASP A 68 16.05 -15.37 8.20
N VAL A 69 16.92 -15.28 9.20
CA VAL A 69 17.90 -14.19 9.31
C VAL A 69 18.79 -14.20 8.09
N GLN A 70 18.76 -13.11 7.33
CA GLN A 70 19.53 -12.97 6.11
C GLN A 70 21.04 -12.89 6.43
N PRO A 71 21.91 -13.39 5.56
CA PRO A 71 23.35 -13.33 5.78
C PRO A 71 23.89 -11.89 5.81
N GLU A 72 23.24 -10.99 5.08
CA GLU A 72 23.59 -9.57 4.97
C GLU A 72 22.34 -8.73 4.64
N LYS A 73 22.51 -7.41 4.62
CA LYS A 73 21.44 -6.47 4.25
C LYS A 73 21.02 -6.70 2.80
N ASN A 74 19.71 -6.79 2.56
CA ASN A 74 19.21 -7.13 1.22
C ASN A 74 19.14 -5.88 0.32
N GLU A 75 19.94 -5.86 -0.74
CA GLU A 75 20.02 -4.74 -1.70
C GLU A 75 18.71 -4.45 -2.44
N GLN A 76 17.88 -5.46 -2.72
CA GLN A 76 16.60 -5.23 -3.38
C GLN A 76 15.61 -4.51 -2.45
N ILE A 77 15.64 -4.83 -1.16
CA ILE A 77 14.86 -4.13 -0.13
C ILE A 77 15.37 -2.69 0.03
N THR A 78 16.70 -2.51 0.12
CA THR A 78 17.32 -1.17 0.17
C THR A 78 16.93 -0.32 -1.04
N SER A 79 16.97 -0.90 -2.24
CA SER A 79 16.57 -0.22 -3.48
C SER A 79 15.09 0.18 -3.47
N PHE A 80 14.21 -0.70 -2.97
CA PHE A 80 12.79 -0.38 -2.81
C PHE A 80 12.60 0.84 -1.90
N PHE A 81 13.22 0.87 -0.72
CA PHE A 81 13.08 2.01 0.20
C PHE A 81 13.63 3.31 -0.37
N HIS A 82 14.75 3.27 -1.08
CA HIS A 82 15.30 4.45 -1.75
C HIS A 82 14.33 5.01 -2.82
N LYS A 83 13.72 4.14 -3.63
CA LYS A 83 12.70 4.54 -4.60
C LYS A 83 11.45 5.08 -3.92
N ALA A 84 10.98 4.40 -2.88
CA ALA A 84 9.80 4.82 -2.13
C ALA A 84 10.00 6.19 -1.46
N ALA A 85 11.16 6.42 -0.83
CA ALA A 85 11.54 7.68 -0.20
C ALA A 85 11.69 8.84 -1.20
N SER A 86 12.15 8.55 -2.43
CA SER A 86 12.22 9.55 -3.51
C SER A 86 10.88 9.78 -4.23
N GLY A 87 9.79 9.16 -3.74
CA GLY A 87 8.45 9.30 -4.31
C GLY A 87 8.25 8.59 -5.65
N GLN A 88 9.21 7.73 -6.03
CA GLN A 88 9.09 6.91 -7.23
C GLN A 88 8.15 5.73 -6.99
N GLU A 89 7.47 5.31 -8.05
CA GLU A 89 6.70 4.07 -8.01
C GLU A 89 7.63 2.88 -7.79
N ALA A 90 7.29 2.02 -6.84
CA ALA A 90 8.08 0.85 -6.50
C ALA A 90 7.19 -0.25 -5.92
N GLY A 91 7.50 -1.49 -6.29
CA GLY A 91 6.88 -2.69 -5.74
C GLY A 91 7.94 -3.66 -5.26
N LEU A 92 7.69 -4.28 -4.12
CA LEU A 92 8.54 -5.34 -3.56
C LEU A 92 7.65 -6.49 -3.12
N LYS A 93 8.03 -7.69 -3.53
CA LYS A 93 7.31 -8.92 -3.21
C LYS A 93 8.19 -9.76 -2.29
N THR A 94 7.64 -10.21 -1.17
CA THR A 94 8.37 -11.00 -0.18
C THR A 94 7.49 -12.13 0.35
N PHE A 95 8.09 -13.13 0.98
CA PHE A 95 7.35 -14.15 1.73
C PHE A 95 8.10 -14.62 2.96
N THR A 96 7.38 -15.23 3.89
CA THR A 96 7.91 -15.98 5.03
C THR A 96 7.19 -17.31 5.14
N ARG A 97 7.92 -18.38 5.46
CA ARG A 97 7.30 -19.64 5.87
C ARG A 97 6.97 -19.57 7.36
N THR A 98 5.75 -19.92 7.70
CA THR A 98 5.27 -20.04 9.08
C THR A 98 4.78 -21.46 9.34
N SER A 99 4.46 -21.80 10.59
CA SER A 99 3.81 -23.07 10.93
C SER A 99 2.47 -23.27 10.20
N ASP A 100 1.80 -22.17 9.85
CA ASP A 100 0.49 -22.17 9.19
C ASP A 100 0.58 -22.22 7.66
N GLY A 101 1.79 -22.14 7.11
CA GLY A 101 2.07 -22.09 5.67
C GLY A 101 2.80 -20.82 5.26
N ILE A 102 2.84 -20.57 3.95
CA ILE A 102 3.51 -19.41 3.38
C ILE A 102 2.62 -18.16 3.54
N VAL A 103 3.23 -17.10 4.07
CA VAL A 103 2.65 -15.76 4.14
C VAL A 103 3.40 -14.88 3.14
N VAL A 104 2.66 -14.32 2.20
CA VAL A 104 3.17 -13.43 1.15
C VAL A 104 2.90 -11.98 1.55
N ARG A 105 3.85 -11.10 1.24
CA ARG A 105 3.72 -9.67 1.45
C ARG A 105 4.08 -8.89 0.20
N GLY A 106 3.21 -7.96 -0.19
CA GLY A 106 3.45 -6.98 -1.22
C GLY A 106 3.61 -5.60 -0.62
N LEU A 107 4.78 -4.98 -0.78
CA LEU A 107 5.01 -3.59 -0.43
C LEU A 107 4.87 -2.76 -1.70
N TRP A 108 3.98 -1.77 -1.68
CA TRP A 108 3.69 -0.97 -2.86
C TRP A 108 3.68 0.53 -2.57
N ARG A 109 4.49 1.25 -3.34
CA ARG A 109 4.45 2.71 -3.44
C ARG A 109 3.86 3.06 -4.80
N SER A 110 2.66 3.62 -4.82
CA SER A 110 2.14 4.28 -6.01
C SER A 110 2.83 5.62 -6.22
N ARG A 111 2.99 6.07 -7.47
CA ARG A 111 3.46 7.42 -7.78
C ARG A 111 2.49 8.44 -7.18
N ALA A 112 2.97 9.24 -6.22
CA ALA A 112 2.16 10.29 -5.64
C ALA A 112 1.71 11.29 -6.72
N SER A 113 0.42 11.62 -6.73
CA SER A 113 -0.04 12.92 -7.24
C SER A 113 0.70 14.01 -6.46
N SER A 114 1.04 15.13 -7.11
CA SER A 114 1.83 16.26 -6.59
C SER A 114 1.39 16.88 -5.25
N LEU A 115 0.36 16.35 -4.60
CA LEU A 115 -0.23 16.79 -3.34
C LEU A 115 0.16 15.93 -2.12
N GLN A 116 0.78 14.77 -2.30
CA GLN A 116 1.28 13.96 -1.16
C GLN A 116 2.73 14.33 -0.87
N GLU A 117 2.93 15.27 0.05
CA GLU A 117 4.26 15.74 0.47
C GLU A 117 5.05 14.66 1.25
N ILE A 118 4.37 13.70 1.86
CA ILE A 118 5.01 12.62 2.63
C ILE A 118 5.05 11.36 1.77
N PRO A 119 6.23 10.82 1.43
CA PRO A 119 6.30 9.53 0.78
C PRO A 119 5.90 8.45 1.78
N TYR A 120 4.90 7.65 1.46
CA TYR A 120 4.47 6.48 2.24
C TYR A 120 4.16 5.33 1.29
N PHE A 121 4.27 4.09 1.77
CA PHE A 121 3.91 2.89 1.00
C PHE A 121 2.94 2.02 1.78
N SER A 122 2.20 1.15 1.08
CA SER A 122 1.25 0.21 1.69
C SER A 122 1.86 -1.18 1.77
N ILE A 123 1.51 -1.96 2.80
CA ILE A 123 1.79 -3.39 2.86
C ILE A 123 0.51 -4.19 2.69
N TYR A 124 0.57 -5.20 1.83
CA TYR A 124 -0.50 -6.17 1.64
C TYR A 124 -0.03 -7.52 2.16
N VAL A 125 -0.78 -8.17 3.04
CA VAL A 125 -0.39 -9.44 3.68
C VAL A 125 -1.39 -10.52 3.30
N TYR A 126 -0.92 -11.60 2.68
CA TYR A 126 -1.76 -12.67 2.18
C TYR A 126 -1.30 -14.04 2.70
N HIS A 127 -2.21 -14.77 3.34
CA HIS A 127 -1.96 -16.14 3.83
C HIS A 127 -2.37 -17.13 2.75
N LEU A 128 -1.40 -17.75 2.08
CA LEU A 128 -1.67 -18.60 0.91
C LEU A 128 -2.54 -19.80 1.23
N LYS A 129 -2.27 -20.50 2.33
CA LYS A 129 -3.04 -21.70 2.71
C LYS A 129 -4.47 -21.37 3.13
N LYS A 130 -4.66 -20.22 3.80
CA LYS A 130 -5.98 -19.75 4.27
C LYS A 130 -6.74 -19.03 3.15
N GLN A 131 -6.07 -18.68 2.06
CA GLN A 131 -6.57 -17.82 0.98
C GLN A 131 -7.25 -16.58 1.56
N LYS A 132 -6.54 -15.91 2.48
CA LYS A 132 -7.09 -14.82 3.28
C LYS A 132 -6.14 -13.62 3.29
N ASP A 133 -6.73 -12.46 3.02
CA ASP A 133 -6.10 -11.17 3.18
C ASP A 133 -6.13 -10.71 4.64
N GLU A 134 -4.97 -10.27 5.14
CA GLU A 134 -4.80 -9.64 6.44
C GLU A 134 -4.20 -8.24 6.30
N SER A 135 -4.29 -7.64 5.12
CA SER A 135 -3.88 -6.26 4.89
C SER A 135 -4.52 -5.34 5.92
N THR A 136 -3.66 -4.64 6.66
CA THR A 136 -4.04 -3.85 7.83
C THR A 136 -4.55 -2.46 7.47
N GLY A 137 -4.51 -2.07 6.18
CA GLY A 137 -4.78 -0.71 5.74
C GLY A 137 -3.75 0.32 6.24
N GLN A 138 -2.61 -0.15 6.78
CA GLN A 138 -1.53 0.68 7.30
C GLN A 138 -0.68 1.26 6.17
N TYR A 139 -0.15 2.45 6.42
CA TYR A 139 0.81 3.13 5.57
C TYR A 139 2.11 3.29 6.34
N PHE A 140 3.23 3.03 5.69
CA PHE A 140 4.53 3.04 6.35
C PHE A 140 5.45 4.12 5.81
N ASP A 141 6.28 4.66 6.71
CA ASP A 141 7.36 5.57 6.34
C ASP A 141 8.43 4.76 5.58
N PRO A 142 8.85 5.18 4.38
CA PRO A 142 9.92 4.53 3.62
C PRO A 142 11.28 4.66 4.32
N ARG A 143 11.42 5.55 5.30
CA ARG A 143 12.55 5.60 6.21
C ARG A 143 12.34 4.53 7.28
N CYS A 144 12.65 3.29 6.92
CA CYS A 144 12.77 2.20 7.88
C CYS A 144 13.81 2.55 8.96
N TYR A 145 13.70 1.93 10.12
CA TYR A 145 14.72 2.04 11.16
C TYR A 145 15.28 0.66 11.50
N GLU A 146 16.51 0.67 11.99
CA GLU A 146 17.27 -0.53 12.30
C GLU A 146 17.52 -0.60 13.81
N THR A 147 17.34 -1.78 14.38
CA THR A 147 17.70 -2.07 15.77
C THR A 147 18.66 -3.24 15.81
N GLU A 148 19.86 -3.01 16.30
CA GLU A 148 20.88 -4.05 16.44
C GLU A 148 20.80 -4.71 17.81
N SER A 149 20.77 -6.04 17.83
CA SER A 149 20.84 -6.84 19.04
C SER A 149 22.27 -7.28 19.37
N PRO A 150 22.58 -7.58 20.65
CA PRO A 150 23.94 -7.94 21.08
C PRO A 150 24.52 -9.21 20.44
N ASP A 151 23.70 -10.03 19.80
CA ASP A 151 24.07 -11.24 19.07
C ASP A 151 24.49 -10.98 17.61
N GLY A 152 24.61 -9.71 17.21
CA GLY A 152 25.04 -9.32 15.87
C GLY A 152 23.94 -9.48 14.81
N ILE A 153 22.67 -9.46 15.23
CA ILE A 153 21.53 -9.43 14.33
C ILE A 153 20.97 -8.01 14.30
N THR A 154 20.74 -7.50 13.09
CA THR A 154 20.01 -6.26 12.88
C THR A 154 18.58 -6.58 12.45
N GLU A 155 17.62 -6.00 13.15
CA GLU A 155 16.21 -6.02 12.78
C GLU A 155 15.83 -4.76 12.00
N VAL A 156 15.11 -4.92 10.90
CA VAL A 156 14.63 -3.82 10.06
C VAL A 156 13.13 -3.64 10.27
N TRP A 157 12.77 -2.48 10.78
CA TRP A 157 11.41 -2.13 11.18
C TRP A 157 10.82 -1.03 10.29
N LEU A 158 9.53 -1.17 10.02
CA LEU A 158 8.72 -0.18 9.31
C LEU A 158 7.93 0.62 10.33
N LYS A 159 8.02 1.95 10.22
CA LYS A 159 7.29 2.85 11.10
C LYS A 159 5.90 3.12 10.56
N ASP A 160 4.87 2.86 11.36
CA ASP A 160 3.49 3.16 10.98
C ASP A 160 3.28 4.69 10.89
N VAL A 161 2.61 5.12 9.84
CA VAL A 161 2.25 6.51 9.58
C VAL A 161 0.74 6.58 9.64
N ILE A 162 0.23 7.09 10.75
CA ILE A 162 -1.20 7.31 10.95
C ILE A 162 -1.68 8.37 9.95
N THR A 163 -2.33 7.96 8.86
CA THR A 163 -2.86 8.86 7.83
C THR A 163 -4.33 9.24 8.03
N THR A 164 -5.03 8.61 8.98
CA THR A 164 -6.42 8.90 9.35
C THR A 164 -6.62 8.83 10.86
N PRO A 165 -7.64 9.50 11.45
CA PRO A 165 -7.91 9.42 12.88
C PRO A 165 -8.53 8.04 13.20
N ALA A 166 -7.71 7.00 13.23
CA ALA A 166 -8.13 5.65 13.59
C ALA A 166 -7.86 5.41 15.07
N THR A 167 -8.90 4.99 15.78
CA THR A 167 -8.93 4.57 17.20
C THR A 167 -8.14 3.28 17.49
N VAL A 168 -7.25 2.87 16.58
CA VAL A 168 -6.46 1.65 16.68
C VAL A 168 -5.01 2.02 16.43
N GLU A 169 -4.22 2.07 17.50
CA GLU A 169 -2.77 2.14 17.39
C GLU A 169 -2.28 0.80 16.87
N TYR A 170 -1.80 0.80 15.64
CA TYR A 170 -1.01 -0.30 15.15
C TYR A 170 0.46 0.00 15.43
N GLY A 171 1.18 -1.00 15.94
CA GLY A 171 2.60 -0.86 16.23
C GLY A 171 3.47 -0.91 14.97
N ASP A 172 4.75 -0.57 15.15
CA ASP A 172 5.76 -0.71 14.10
C ASP A 172 5.86 -2.17 13.63
N TYR A 173 6.17 -2.36 12.34
CA TYR A 173 6.16 -3.65 11.69
C TYR A 173 7.57 -4.18 11.43
N LEU A 174 7.92 -5.32 12.01
CA LEU A 174 9.18 -5.99 11.69
C LEU A 174 9.12 -6.59 10.28
N LEU A 175 9.95 -6.08 9.36
CA LEU A 175 10.01 -6.58 7.99
C LEU A 175 10.90 -7.83 7.88
N TYR A 176 12.15 -7.72 8.33
CA TYR A 176 13.13 -8.81 8.26
C TYR A 176 14.32 -8.59 9.20
N ARG A 177 15.19 -9.58 9.26
CA ARG A 177 16.42 -9.57 10.05
C ARG A 177 17.62 -9.93 9.18
N TYR A 178 18.78 -9.38 9.46
CA TYR A 178 20.04 -9.76 8.82
C TYR A 178 21.21 -9.76 9.82
N ARG A 179 22.31 -10.45 9.50
CA ARG A 179 23.53 -10.42 10.32
C ARG A 179 24.34 -9.16 10.05
N THR A 180 24.71 -8.44 11.10
CA THR A 180 25.64 -7.31 11.00
C THR A 180 27.02 -7.85 10.62
N THR A 181 27.51 -7.50 9.44
CA THR A 181 28.92 -7.70 9.09
C THR A 181 29.75 -6.66 9.84
N GLN A 182 30.60 -7.12 10.76
CA GLN A 182 31.67 -6.32 11.38
C GLN A 182 32.80 -6.03 10.39
#